data_AF-A0A268P1T6-F1
#
_entry.id   AF-A0A268P1T6-F1
#
_cell.length_a   1.000
_cell.length_b   1.000
_cell.length_c   1.000
_cell.angle_alpha   90.00
_cell.angle_beta   90.00
_cell.angle_gamma   90.00
#
_symmetry.space_group_name_H-M   'P 1'
#
loop_
_entity.id
_entity.type
_entity.pdbx_description
1 polymer ?
#
loop_
_entity_poly.entity_id
_entity_poly.type
_entity_poly.pdbx_seq_one_letter_code
_entity_poly.pdbx_strand_id
1 'polypeptide(L)' 'MLVLSRKAGEAIRIMDDIEIKVLAVEGDQVKLGISAPKSVDVHRGEVYEAIQEENKHAAKPVSAEILQAFINHANKAST' A
#
# COMPACT_ATOMS: atom_id res chain seq x y z
N MET A 1 -10.17 -3.86 16.33
CA MET A 1 -8.71 -3.96 16.54
C MET A 1 -8.45 -5.03 17.60
N LEU A 2 -7.64 -6.05 17.29
CA LEU A 2 -7.22 -7.08 18.26
C LEU A 2 -5.78 -6.76 18.69
N VAL A 3 -5.50 -6.73 19.99
CA VAL A 3 -4.20 -6.37 20.55
C VAL A 3 -3.58 -7.60 21.20
N LEU A 4 -2.38 -7.96 20.77
CA LEU A 4 -1.62 -9.10 21.29
C LEU A 4 -0.20 -8.64 21.63
N SER A 5 0.26 -8.95 22.83
CA SER A 5 1.66 -8.73 23.23
C SER A 5 2.45 -10.01 22.99
N ARG A 6 3.56 -9.92 22.26
CA ARG A 6 4.47 -11.02 21.95
C ARG A 6 5.90 -10.68 22.37
N LYS A 7 6.65 -11.67 22.83
CA LYS A 7 8.10 -11.59 23.06
C LYS A 7 8.87 -11.94 21.80
N ALA A 8 10.15 -11.59 21.75
CA ALA A 8 11.05 -12.04 20.69
C ALA A 8 11.05 -13.58 20.60
N GLY A 9 10.91 -14.09 19.39
CA GLY A 9 10.79 -15.52 19.08
C GLY A 9 9.34 -16.02 18.96
N GLU A 10 8.35 -15.31 19.50
CA GLU A 10 6.95 -15.70 19.36
C GLU A 10 6.36 -15.23 18.02
N ALA A 11 5.30 -15.91 17.57
CA ALA A 11 4.61 -15.63 16.32
C ALA A 11 3.09 -15.47 16.51
N ILE A 12 2.48 -14.73 15.59
CA ILE A 12 1.05 -14.53 15.41
C ILE A 12 0.69 -15.16 14.07
N ARG A 13 -0.26 -16.09 14.06
CA ARG A 13 -0.79 -16.66 12.81
C ARG A 13 -2.14 -16.05 12.48
N ILE A 14 -2.33 -15.73 11.21
CA ILE A 14 -3.59 -15.25 10.65
C ILE A 14 -4.01 -16.29 9.62
N MET A 15 -5.16 -16.95 9.87
CA MET A 15 -5.57 -18.12 9.11
C MET A 15 -4.47 -19.20 9.11
N ASP A 16 -4.30 -19.94 8.02
CA ASP A 16 -3.30 -21.00 7.90
C ASP A 16 -2.02 -20.56 7.18
N ASP A 17 -2.12 -19.54 6.31
CA ASP A 17 -1.05 -19.20 5.37
C ASP A 17 -0.19 -17.99 5.77
N ILE A 18 -0.65 -17.17 6.73
CA ILE A 18 0.07 -15.95 7.14
C ILE A 18 0.63 -16.13 8.55
N GLU A 19 1.94 -15.93 8.70
CA GLU A 19 2.65 -15.95 9.98
C GLU A 19 3.47 -14.68 10.16
N ILE A 20 3.29 -14.00 11.29
CA ILE A 20 4.04 -12.81 11.69
C ILE A 20 4.86 -13.16 12.92
N LYS A 21 6.18 -13.16 12.80
CA LYS A 21 7.11 -13.52 13.87
C LYS A 21 7.87 -12.30 14.36
N VAL A 22 7.96 -12.14 15.68
CA VAL A 22 8.86 -11.15 16.28
C VAL A 22 10.27 -11.73 16.29
N LEU A 23 11.15 -11.21 15.43
CA LEU A 23 12.53 -11.69 15.33
C LEU A 23 13.40 -11.12 16.45
N ALA A 24 13.30 -9.81 16.69
CA ALA A 24 14.04 -9.12 17.74
C ALA A 24 13.34 -7.81 18.12
N VAL A 25 13.63 -7.33 19.32
CA VAL A 25 13.23 -6.01 19.81
C VAL A 25 14.51 -5.28 20.19
N GLU A 26 14.79 -4.17 19.51
CA GLU A 26 15.99 -3.36 19.68
C GLU A 26 15.54 -1.94 20.06
N GLY A 27 15.42 -1.69 21.37
CA GLY A 27 14.89 -0.43 21.89
C GLY A 27 13.45 -0.20 21.43
N ASP A 28 13.25 0.86 20.64
CA ASP A 28 11.94 1.23 20.08
C ASP A 28 11.64 0.54 18.74
N GLN A 29 12.62 -0.18 18.15
CA GLN A 29 12.44 -0.84 16.87
C GLN A 29 12.19 -2.35 17.05
N VAL A 30 11.19 -2.86 16.33
CA VAL A 30 10.87 -4.29 16.32
C VAL A 30 11.18 -4.86 14.94
N LYS A 31 11.99 -5.93 14.89
CA LYS A 31 12.20 -6.71 13.67
C LYS A 31 11.08 -7.73 13.56
N LEU A 32 10.24 -7.58 12.54
CA LEU A 32 9.14 -8.48 12.23
C LEU A 32 9.50 -9.31 10.99
N GLY A 33 9.36 -10.63 11.09
CA GLY A 33 9.37 -11.54 9.95
C GLY A 33 7.94 -11.83 9.53
N ILE A 34 7.61 -11.65 8.27
CA ILE A 34 6.27 -11.93 7.74
C ILE A 34 6.42 -13.03 6.70
N SER A 35 5.78 -14.16 6.93
CA SER A 35 5.66 -15.27 5.98
C SER A 35 4.22 -15.28 5.48
N ALA A 36 4.06 -15.13 4.17
CA ALA A 36 2.76 -15.13 3.51
C ALA A 36 2.91 -15.77 2.12
N PRO A 37 1.85 -16.37 1.56
CA PRO A 37 1.87 -16.89 0.21
C PRO A 37 2.00 -15.77 -0.82
N LYS A 38 2.50 -16.08 -2.03
CA LYS A 38 2.70 -15.10 -3.11
C LYS A 38 1.42 -14.41 -3.58
N SER A 39 0.25 -14.95 -3.24
CA SER A 39 -1.04 -14.35 -3.53
C SER A 39 -1.40 -13.18 -2.60
N VAL A 40 -0.65 -13.00 -1.51
CA VAL A 40 -0.88 -11.94 -0.53
C VAL A 40 0.28 -10.96 -0.59
N ASP A 41 -0.01 -9.74 -1.04
CA ASP A 41 0.97 -8.67 -1.05
C ASP A 41 1.21 -8.12 0.36
N VAL A 42 2.48 -7.96 0.72
CA VAL A 42 2.91 -7.41 2.01
C VAL A 42 3.58 -6.08 1.77
N HIS A 43 2.99 -5.02 2.30
CA HIS A 43 3.51 -3.66 2.19
C HIS A 43 3.72 -3.03 3.55
N ARG A 44 4.59 -2.02 3.59
CA ARG A 44 4.69 -1.10 4.72
C ARG A 44 3.43 -0.22 4.71
N GLY A 45 2.80 -0.02 5.88
CA GLY A 45 1.50 0.64 5.97
C GLY A 45 1.50 2.05 5.38
N GLU A 46 2.54 2.83 5.67
CA GLU A 46 2.72 4.19 5.17
C GLU A 46 2.87 4.25 3.65
N VAL A 47 3.51 3.24 3.05
CA VAL A 47 3.68 3.16 1.60
C VAL A 47 2.35 2.78 0.94
N TYR A 48 1.61 1.84 1.53
CA TYR A 48 0.31 1.42 1.03
C TYR A 48 -0.72 2.56 1.05
N GLU A 49 -0.74 3.36 2.12
CA GLU A 49 -1.62 4.53 2.22
C GLU A 49 -1.28 5.60 1.16
N ALA A 50 0.02 5.90 0.97
CA ALA A 50 0.45 6.85 -0.05
C ALA A 50 0.06 6.41 -1.47
N ILE A 51 0.24 5.13 -1.81
CA ILE A 51 -0.16 4.57 -3.11
C ILE A 51 -1.68 4.68 -3.30
N GLN A 52 -2.47 4.37 -2.27
CA GLN A 52 -3.93 4.48 -2.37
C GLN A 52 -4.39 5.92 -2.56
N GLU A 53 -3.77 6.88 -1.89
CA GLU A 53 -4.14 8.29 -2.03
C GLU A 53 -3.79 8.83 -3.42
N GLU A 54 -2.62 8.48 -3.94
CA GLU A 54 -2.23 8.85 -5.31
C GLU A 54 -3.16 8.22 -6.35
N ASN A 55 -3.51 6.94 -6.19
CA ASN A 55 -4.48 6.28 -7.08
C ASN A 55 -5.85 6.96 -7.06
N LYS A 56 -6.33 7.39 -5.88
CA LYS A 56 -7.56 8.18 -5.78
C LYS A 56 -7.42 9.53 -6.46
N HIS A 57 -6.28 10.19 -6.31
CA HIS A 57 -5.99 11.46 -6.98
C HIS A 57 -5.99 11.32 -8.51
N ALA A 58 -5.35 10.28 -9.03
CA ALA A 58 -5.32 9.99 -10.47
C ALA A 58 -6.70 9.59 -11.01
N ALA A 59 -7.53 8.93 -10.22
CA ALA A 59 -8.90 8.56 -10.57
C ALA A 59 -9.90 9.72 -10.51
N LYS A 60 -9.49 10.92 -10.05
CA LYS A 60 -10.38 12.09 -10.05
C LYS A 60 -10.77 12.43 -11.50
N PRO A 61 -12.07 12.58 -11.78
CA PRO A 61 -12.52 12.91 -13.12
C PRO A 61 -11.92 14.25 -13.54
N VAL A 62 -11.17 14.24 -14.63
CA VAL A 62 -10.67 15.45 -15.28
C VAL A 62 -11.90 16.25 -15.74
N SER A 63 -11.95 17.55 -15.41
CA SER A 63 -13.08 18.38 -15.82
C SER A 63 -13.21 18.38 -17.34
N ALA A 64 -14.44 18.32 -17.83
CA ALA A 64 -14.73 18.30 -19.27
C ALA A 64 -14.09 19.49 -20.00
N GLU A 65 -13.93 20.62 -19.31
CA GLU A 65 -13.27 21.83 -19.80
C GLU A 65 -11.78 21.61 -20.12
N ILE A 66 -11.05 20.87 -19.27
CA ILE A 66 -9.64 20.53 -19.48
C ILE A 66 -9.49 19.52 -20.63
N LEU A 67 -10.37 18.52 -20.69
CA LEU A 67 -10.40 17.56 -21.79
C LEU A 67 -10.69 18.24 -23.14
N GLN A 68 -11.65 19.16 -23.17
CA GLN A 68 -12.00 19.91 -24.37
C GLN A 68 -10.85 20.82 -24.82
N ALA A 69 -10.14 21.45 -23.88
CA ALA A 69 -8.96 22.26 -24.18
C ALA A 69 -7.82 21.42 -24.80
N PHE A 70 -7.58 20.21 -24.30
CA PHE A 70 -6.60 19.27 -24.87
C PHE A 70 -6.96 18.81 -26.28
N ILE A 71 -8.23 18.41 -26.51
CA ILE A 71 -8.72 17.99 -27.83
C ILE A 71 -8.56 19.12 -28.85
N ASN A 72 -8.88 20.35 -28.45
CA ASN A 72 -8.77 21.51 -29.32
C ASN A 72 -7.31 21.85 -29.67
N HIS A 73 -6.36 21.64 -28.74
CA HIS A 73 -4.94 21.85 -28.99
C HIS A 73 -4.36 20.78 -29.93
N ALA A 74 -4.75 19.52 -29.76
CA ALA A 74 -4.31 18.41 -30.60
C ALA A 74 -4.72 18.58 -32.07
N ASN A 75 -5.95 19.07 -32.32
CA ASN A 75 -6.44 19.34 -33.68
C ASN A 75 -5.74 20.53 -34.35
N LYS A 76 -5.22 21.49 -33.57
CA LYS A 76 -4.55 22.69 -34.09
C LYS A 76 -3.10 22.45 -34.54
N ALA A 77 -2.47 21.36 -34.10
CA ALA A 77 -1.09 21.02 -34.43
C ALA A 77 -0.95 20.15 -35.70
N SER A 78 -2.06 19.72 -36.31
CA SER A 78 -2.09 18.89 -37.54
C SER A 78 -2.47 19.67 -38.81
N THR A 79 -2.42 21.00 -38.78
CA THR A 79 -2.59 21.89 -39.95
C THR A 79 -1.39 22.80 -40.04
#